data_AF-A0A7C1BU56-F1
#
_entry.id   AF-A0A7C1BU56-F1
#
_cell.length_a   1.000
_cell.length_b   1.000
_cell.length_c   1.000
_cell.angle_alpha   90.00
_cell.angle_beta   90.00
_cell.angle_gamma   90.00
#
_symmetry.space_group_name_H-M   'P 1'
#
loop_
_entity.id
_entity.type
_entity.pdbx_description
1 polymer ?
#
loop_
_entity_poly.entity_id
_entity_poly.type
_entity_poly.pdbx_seq_one_letter_code
_entity_poly.pdbx_strand_id
1 'polypeptide(L)'
;MSKNLVIVESPAKCKTIKKYLGKGYEVMASYGHVRDLIPKEGAVDTEHDFDMKYQMIERNSKHVDAIVKAMKKSDALYLATDPDREGEAISWHLCELLKNRKVLKDKTVHRVVFNEITKRAVNDAIENPRELSTELINAQQARRALDYLVGFNLSPLLWKKIRRGLSAGRVQTPALRMIVEREIEIEKFEPREYWTLESDLSRDDKDFIARLTQLHGEKLKQFSITDDSSANKAREELLAAADGKLVVEKVEKKQRKRNPTAPFTTSTLQQEASRKLGFTASRTMRVAQQLYEGMEIGGDTAGLITYMRTDSVTLSQDA
;
A
#
# COMPACT_ATOMS: atom_id res chain seq x y z
N MET A 1 -16.96 9.41 36.41
CA MET A 1 -17.63 9.11 35.13
C MET A 1 -16.84 9.82 34.04
N SER A 2 -16.43 9.11 33.00
CA SER A 2 -15.72 9.67 31.85
C SER A 2 -16.63 10.67 31.14
N LYS A 3 -16.17 11.91 30.97
CA LYS A 3 -16.91 12.92 30.20
C LYS A 3 -16.76 12.70 28.69
N ASN A 4 -15.72 12.02 28.25
CA ASN A 4 -15.34 11.95 26.86
C ASN A 4 -15.28 10.50 26.36
N LEU A 5 -15.95 10.21 25.26
CA LEU A 5 -15.89 8.92 24.56
C LEU A 5 -14.98 9.05 23.34
N VAL A 6 -13.94 8.23 23.26
CA VAL A 6 -13.01 8.16 22.12
C VAL A 6 -13.26 6.87 21.36
N ILE A 7 -13.53 6.96 20.07
CA ILE A 7 -13.74 5.80 19.20
C ILE A 7 -12.58 5.66 18.23
N VAL A 8 -11.97 4.48 18.20
CA VAL A 8 -10.90 4.09 17.29
C VAL A 8 -11.33 2.91 16.44
N GLU A 9 -10.60 2.61 15.37
CA GLU A 9 -10.98 1.52 14.46
C GLU A 9 -10.72 0.12 15.04
N SER A 10 -9.59 -0.06 15.74
CA SER A 10 -9.11 -1.38 16.16
C SER A 10 -8.88 -1.52 17.67
N PRO A 11 -8.96 -2.75 18.23
CA PRO A 11 -8.71 -2.99 19.64
C PRO A 11 -7.27 -2.70 20.08
N ALA A 12 -6.28 -2.91 19.20
CA ALA A 12 -4.87 -2.65 19.52
C ALA A 12 -4.65 -1.16 19.80
N LYS A 13 -5.14 -0.28 18.92
CA LYS A 13 -5.15 1.17 19.14
C LYS A 13 -5.86 1.58 20.41
N CYS A 14 -6.99 0.93 20.71
CA CYS A 14 -7.78 1.23 21.90
C CYS A 14 -6.94 1.07 23.18
N LYS A 15 -6.16 -0.02 23.29
CA LYS A 15 -5.26 -0.24 24.43
C LYS A 15 -4.19 0.84 24.52
N THR A 16 -3.51 1.15 23.42
CA THR A 16 -2.43 2.14 23.37
C THR A 16 -2.92 3.55 23.72
N ILE A 17 -4.02 3.99 23.11
CA ILE A 17 -4.58 5.35 23.32
C ILE A 17 -5.17 5.51 24.72
N LYS A 18 -5.82 4.48 25.26
CA LYS A 18 -6.34 4.49 26.64
C LYS A 18 -5.23 4.70 27.66
N LYS A 19 -4.04 4.13 27.43
CA LYS A 19 -2.86 4.34 28.28
C LYS A 19 -2.41 5.81 28.28
N TYR A 20 -2.49 6.49 27.14
CA TYR A 20 -2.00 7.86 27.00
C TYR A 20 -2.97 8.93 27.51
N LEU A 21 -4.29 8.74 27.35
CA LEU A 21 -5.32 9.72 27.72
C LEU A 21 -5.76 9.68 29.20
N GLY A 22 -5.55 8.56 29.90
CA GLY A 22 -5.81 8.45 31.33
C GLY A 22 -7.29 8.45 31.73
N LYS A 23 -7.58 8.85 32.99
CA LYS A 23 -8.86 8.61 33.68
C LYS A 23 -10.07 9.45 33.21
N GLY A 24 -9.89 10.37 32.26
CA GLY A 24 -10.96 11.24 31.73
C GLY A 24 -11.69 10.70 30.50
N TYR A 25 -11.10 9.71 29.82
CA TYR A 25 -11.55 9.23 28.52
C TYR A 25 -11.94 7.75 28.58
N GLU A 26 -13.11 7.44 28.04
CA GLU A 26 -13.50 6.07 27.72
C GLU A 26 -13.12 5.80 26.27
N VAL A 27 -12.22 4.84 26.01
CA VAL A 27 -11.78 4.49 24.66
C VAL A 27 -12.43 3.18 24.24
N MET A 28 -13.06 3.14 23.08
CA MET A 28 -13.70 1.95 22.51
C MET A 28 -13.32 1.76 21.03
N ALA A 29 -13.39 0.53 20.54
CA ALA A 29 -13.13 0.20 19.14
C ALA A 29 -14.43 -0.02 18.36
N SER A 30 -14.51 0.47 17.12
CA SER A 30 -15.62 0.23 16.19
C SER A 30 -15.51 -1.11 15.46
N TYR A 31 -14.32 -1.71 15.43
CA TYR A 31 -14.00 -2.92 14.65
C TYR A 31 -14.19 -2.71 13.14
N GLY A 32 -13.62 -1.61 12.64
CA GLY A 32 -13.73 -1.20 11.25
C GLY A 32 -15.04 -0.45 10.95
N HIS A 33 -15.54 -0.65 9.73
CA HIS A 33 -16.82 -0.12 9.25
C HIS A 33 -18.00 -0.64 10.09
N VAL A 34 -18.93 0.25 10.43
CA VAL A 34 -20.16 -0.08 11.20
C VAL A 34 -21.41 -0.20 10.30
N ARG A 35 -21.33 0.36 9.09
CA ARG A 35 -22.35 0.31 8.05
C ARG A 35 -21.71 -0.09 6.73
N ASP A 36 -22.50 -0.68 5.84
CA ASP A 36 -22.12 -0.94 4.46
C ASP A 36 -23.34 -0.80 3.55
N LEU A 37 -23.11 -0.67 2.24
CA LEU A 37 -24.16 -0.71 1.23
C LEU A 37 -25.00 -1.97 1.38
N ILE A 38 -26.31 -1.84 1.15
CA ILE A 38 -27.19 -3.01 1.10
C ILE A 38 -26.72 -3.96 -0.01
N PRO A 39 -26.67 -5.28 0.24
CA PRO A 39 -26.16 -6.26 -0.73
C PRO A 39 -27.25 -6.63 -1.75
N LYS A 40 -27.96 -5.64 -2.29
CA LYS A 40 -29.10 -5.81 -3.21
C LYS A 40 -29.10 -4.70 -4.26
N GLU A 41 -29.79 -4.96 -5.36
CA GLU A 41 -30.04 -3.98 -6.41
C GLU A 41 -30.60 -2.65 -5.84
N GLY A 42 -30.17 -1.53 -6.43
CA GLY A 42 -30.59 -0.20 -5.99
C GLY A 42 -29.94 0.31 -4.70
N ALA A 43 -28.80 -0.26 -4.29
CA ALA A 43 -27.99 0.27 -3.17
C ALA A 43 -27.41 1.67 -3.47
N VAL A 44 -27.19 1.97 -4.75
CA VAL A 44 -26.77 3.27 -5.27
C VAL A 44 -27.83 3.70 -6.28
N ASP A 45 -28.48 4.83 -6.03
CA ASP A 45 -29.56 5.37 -6.86
C ASP A 45 -29.02 6.38 -7.88
N THR A 46 -28.81 5.93 -9.13
CA THR A 46 -28.23 6.78 -10.19
C THR A 46 -29.16 7.88 -10.68
N GLU A 47 -30.46 7.81 -10.38
CA GLU A 47 -31.44 8.82 -10.79
C GLU A 47 -31.57 9.95 -9.75
N HIS A 48 -31.16 9.71 -8.51
CA HIS A 48 -31.26 10.66 -7.40
C HIS A 48 -29.89 10.99 -6.80
N ASP A 49 -29.03 11.62 -7.59
CA ASP A 49 -27.68 12.11 -7.19
C ASP A 49 -26.81 11.04 -6.50
N PHE A 50 -26.90 9.79 -6.98
CA PHE A 50 -26.16 8.65 -6.43
C PHE A 50 -26.46 8.36 -4.95
N ASP A 51 -27.67 8.64 -4.46
CA ASP A 51 -28.04 8.37 -3.06
C ASP A 51 -27.73 6.91 -2.68
N MET A 52 -27.11 6.74 -1.51
CA MET A 52 -26.55 5.47 -1.07
C MET A 52 -27.31 4.89 0.13
N LYS A 53 -27.84 3.69 -0.06
CA LYS A 53 -28.57 2.95 0.97
C LYS A 53 -27.61 2.06 1.75
N TYR A 54 -27.34 2.46 2.98
CA TYR A 54 -26.49 1.70 3.89
C TYR A 54 -27.29 0.97 4.97
N GLN A 55 -26.92 -0.28 5.24
CA GLN A 55 -27.36 -1.07 6.39
C GLN A 55 -26.26 -1.24 7.43
N MET A 56 -26.65 -1.57 8.66
CA MET A 56 -25.68 -1.92 9.70
C MET A 56 -25.01 -3.26 9.37
N ILE A 57 -23.71 -3.36 9.67
CA ILE A 57 -23.00 -4.64 9.59
C ILE A 57 -23.35 -5.47 10.83
N GLU A 58 -24.07 -6.58 10.64
CA GLU A 58 -24.64 -7.40 11.72
C GLU A 58 -23.58 -7.88 12.73
N ARG A 59 -22.42 -8.34 12.25
CA ARG A 59 -21.30 -8.77 13.11
C ARG A 59 -20.81 -7.67 14.07
N ASN A 60 -21.00 -6.40 13.72
CA ASN A 60 -20.56 -5.25 14.49
C ASN A 60 -21.67 -4.66 15.37
N SER A 61 -22.90 -5.20 15.32
CA SER A 61 -24.06 -4.68 16.05
C SER A 61 -23.82 -4.59 17.57
N LYS A 62 -23.24 -5.63 18.19
CA LYS A 62 -22.91 -5.64 19.62
C LYS A 62 -21.95 -4.51 20.01
N HIS A 63 -20.98 -4.20 19.15
CA HIS A 63 -20.02 -3.13 19.40
C HIS A 63 -20.69 -1.76 19.27
N VAL A 64 -21.53 -1.59 18.26
CA VAL A 64 -22.35 -0.38 18.08
C VAL A 64 -23.25 -0.13 19.29
N ASP A 65 -23.94 -1.15 19.80
CA ASP A 65 -24.81 -1.01 20.96
C ASP A 65 -24.03 -0.61 22.22
N ALA A 66 -22.82 -1.16 22.39
CA ALA A 66 -21.92 -0.75 23.47
C ALA A 66 -21.50 0.72 23.34
N ILE A 67 -21.15 1.18 22.12
CA ILE A 67 -20.81 2.58 21.83
C ILE A 67 -22.02 3.48 22.12
N VAL A 68 -23.22 3.11 21.69
CA VAL A 68 -24.47 3.87 21.97
C VAL A 68 -24.69 4.00 23.48
N LYS A 69 -24.46 2.92 24.25
CA LYS A 69 -24.61 2.92 25.71
C LYS A 69 -23.57 3.81 26.40
N ALA A 70 -22.31 3.79 25.95
CA ALA A 70 -21.26 4.67 26.45
C ALA A 70 -21.53 6.14 26.08
N MET A 71 -21.98 6.38 24.84
CA MET A 71 -22.28 7.73 24.36
C MET A 71 -23.39 8.37 25.19
N LYS A 72 -24.43 7.63 25.62
CA LYS A 72 -25.47 8.15 26.51
C LYS A 72 -24.93 8.72 27.83
N LYS A 73 -23.80 8.22 28.33
CA LYS A 73 -23.16 8.63 29.58
C LYS A 73 -22.04 9.67 29.41
N SER A 74 -21.66 9.95 28.17
CA SER A 74 -20.56 10.84 27.82
C SER A 74 -21.09 12.20 27.35
N ASP A 75 -20.33 13.27 27.57
CA ASP A 75 -20.65 14.64 27.15
C ASP A 75 -20.15 14.93 25.74
N ALA A 76 -19.00 14.35 25.35
CA ALA A 76 -18.35 14.58 24.06
C ALA A 76 -17.92 13.27 23.37
N LEU A 77 -17.93 13.28 22.04
CA LEU A 77 -17.45 12.20 21.17
C LEU A 77 -16.16 12.64 20.45
N TYR A 78 -15.12 11.82 20.53
CA TYR A 78 -13.87 11.98 19.81
C TYR A 78 -13.71 10.81 18.82
N LEU A 79 -13.59 11.15 17.55
CA LEU A 79 -13.43 10.21 16.44
C LEU A 79 -11.95 10.14 16.07
N ALA A 80 -11.27 9.08 16.49
CA ALA A 80 -9.84 8.86 16.35
C ALA A 80 -9.52 7.70 15.39
N THR A 81 -10.23 7.65 14.26
CA THR A 81 -9.94 6.72 13.16
C THR A 81 -8.72 7.16 12.37
N ASP A 82 -8.23 6.30 11.47
CA ASP A 82 -7.03 6.57 10.67
C ASP A 82 -7.09 7.88 9.88
N PRO A 83 -5.93 8.50 9.58
CA PRO A 83 -5.81 9.78 8.88
C PRO A 83 -6.03 9.66 7.36
N ASP A 84 -6.84 8.69 6.90
CA ASP A 84 -7.16 8.48 5.49
C ASP A 84 -8.66 8.61 5.21
N ARG A 85 -9.06 8.54 3.93
CA ARG A 85 -10.46 8.63 3.53
C ARG A 85 -11.34 7.50 4.10
N GLU A 86 -10.77 6.32 4.34
CA GLU A 86 -11.51 5.19 4.93
C GLU A 86 -11.81 5.47 6.40
N GLY A 87 -10.82 5.96 7.15
CA GLY A 87 -10.99 6.42 8.51
C GLY A 87 -12.02 7.55 8.61
N GLU A 88 -12.01 8.50 7.68
CA GLU A 88 -13.01 9.57 7.63
C GLU A 88 -14.43 9.03 7.41
N ALA A 89 -14.60 8.08 6.49
CA ALA A 89 -15.89 7.45 6.22
C ALA A 89 -16.41 6.62 7.40
N ILE A 90 -15.54 5.88 8.11
CA ILE A 90 -15.92 5.16 9.34
C ILE A 90 -16.44 6.14 10.39
N SER A 91 -15.74 7.25 10.57
CA SER A 91 -16.12 8.32 11.49
C SER A 91 -17.48 8.94 11.13
N TRP A 92 -17.70 9.22 9.83
CA TRP A 92 -18.98 9.70 9.33
C TRP A 92 -20.11 8.70 9.56
N HIS A 93 -19.91 7.42 9.20
CA HIS A 93 -20.91 6.37 9.39
C HIS A 93 -21.31 6.20 10.85
N LEU A 94 -20.36 6.28 11.77
CA LEU A 94 -20.62 6.21 13.19
C LEU A 94 -21.41 7.44 13.67
N CYS A 95 -21.03 8.63 13.22
CA CYS A 95 -21.76 9.86 13.54
C CYS A 95 -23.22 9.78 13.08
N GLU A 96 -23.46 9.39 11.83
CA GLU A 96 -24.82 9.21 11.29
C GLU A 96 -25.63 8.16 12.05
N LEU A 97 -24.99 7.03 12.41
CA LEU A 97 -25.64 5.99 13.20
C LEU A 97 -26.06 6.53 14.58
N LEU A 98 -25.16 7.22 15.28
CA LEU A 98 -25.43 7.76 16.62
C LEU A 98 -26.45 8.91 16.60
N LYS A 99 -26.47 9.73 15.53
CA LYS A 99 -27.54 10.71 15.27
C LYS A 99 -28.89 10.01 15.10
N ASN A 100 -28.96 8.97 14.26
CA ASN A 100 -30.19 8.20 14.03
C ASN A 100 -30.69 7.50 15.31
N ARG A 101 -29.77 7.09 16.20
CA ARG A 101 -30.10 6.54 17.53
C ARG A 101 -30.44 7.63 18.56
N LYS A 102 -30.43 8.91 18.20
CA LYS A 102 -30.74 10.07 19.05
C LYS A 102 -29.86 10.17 20.30
N VAL A 103 -28.59 9.76 20.20
CA VAL A 103 -27.63 9.82 21.33
C VAL A 103 -26.55 10.90 21.18
N LEU A 104 -26.55 11.62 20.05
CA LEU A 104 -25.66 12.77 19.78
C LEU A 104 -26.30 14.14 19.98
N LYS A 105 -27.60 14.19 20.32
CA LYS A 105 -28.28 15.47 20.53
C LYS A 105 -27.60 16.22 21.68
N ASP A 106 -27.25 17.49 21.45
CA ASP A 106 -26.61 18.40 22.41
C ASP A 106 -25.21 17.97 22.86
N LYS A 107 -24.51 17.13 22.08
CA LYS A 107 -23.15 16.65 22.36
C LYS A 107 -22.15 17.15 21.33
N THR A 108 -20.93 17.45 21.78
CA THR A 108 -19.87 17.86 20.87
C THR A 108 -19.24 16.65 20.19
N VAL A 109 -18.90 16.80 18.91
CA VAL A 109 -18.22 15.78 18.10
C VAL A 109 -16.91 16.37 17.59
N HIS A 110 -15.81 15.67 17.87
CA HIS A 110 -14.46 16.08 17.53
C HIS A 110 -13.80 15.03 16.63
N ARG A 111 -13.14 15.45 15.55
CA ARG A 111 -12.32 14.57 14.71
C ARG A 111 -10.85 14.74 15.08
N VAL A 112 -10.23 13.66 15.54
CA VAL A 112 -8.84 13.62 16.03
C VAL A 112 -7.99 12.87 15.04
N VAL A 113 -6.90 13.47 14.56
CA VAL A 113 -6.03 12.89 13.53
C VAL A 113 -4.58 12.89 13.99
N PHE A 114 -3.91 11.75 13.88
CA PHE A 114 -2.48 11.62 14.14
C PHE A 114 -1.87 10.62 13.16
N ASN A 115 -0.61 10.84 12.79
CA ASN A 115 0.15 9.98 11.87
C ASN A 115 1.05 8.98 12.61
N GLU A 116 1.10 9.06 13.93
CA GLU A 116 1.85 8.17 14.81
C GLU A 116 1.12 8.04 16.16
N ILE A 117 1.31 6.91 16.84
CA ILE A 117 0.64 6.63 18.13
C ILE A 117 1.64 6.79 19.28
N THR A 118 2.10 8.03 19.45
CA THR A 118 2.95 8.45 20.56
C THR A 118 2.14 9.20 21.61
N LYS A 119 2.59 9.22 22.88
CA LYS A 119 1.91 9.97 23.94
C LYS A 119 1.77 11.46 23.58
N ARG A 120 2.80 12.05 22.96
CA ARG A 120 2.79 13.45 22.53
C ARG A 120 1.76 13.69 21.43
N ALA A 121 1.84 12.94 20.32
CA ALA A 121 0.94 13.12 19.18
C ALA A 121 -0.54 12.89 19.55
N VAL A 122 -0.83 11.91 20.41
CA VAL A 122 -2.21 11.61 20.83
C VAL A 122 -2.80 12.71 21.71
N ASN A 123 -2.02 13.29 22.64
CA ASN A 123 -2.53 14.39 23.48
C ASN A 123 -2.69 15.67 22.65
N ASP A 124 -1.72 16.01 21.80
CA ASP A 124 -1.78 17.18 20.92
C ASP A 124 -2.99 17.12 19.97
N ALA A 125 -3.26 15.96 19.38
CA ALA A 125 -4.41 15.78 18.49
C ALA A 125 -5.77 15.87 19.21
N ILE A 126 -5.82 15.55 20.51
CA ILE A 126 -7.03 15.68 21.34
C ILE A 126 -7.25 17.14 21.75
N GLU A 127 -6.19 17.88 21.99
CA GLU A 127 -6.22 19.32 22.30
C GLU A 127 -6.58 20.16 21.05
N ASN A 128 -6.20 19.69 19.86
CA ASN A 128 -6.41 20.36 18.57
C ASN A 128 -7.30 19.53 17.61
N PRO A 129 -8.57 19.25 17.96
CA PRO A 129 -9.44 18.51 17.07
C PRO A 129 -9.86 19.36 15.87
N ARG A 130 -10.17 18.69 14.75
CA ARG A 130 -10.81 19.31 13.59
C ARG A 130 -12.26 18.83 13.42
N GLU A 131 -12.93 19.35 12.42
CA GLU A 131 -14.20 18.82 11.93
C GLU A 131 -13.96 17.67 10.94
N LEU A 132 -15.02 16.90 10.66
CA LEU A 132 -14.99 15.91 9.59
C LEU A 132 -14.85 16.60 8.23
N SER A 133 -13.98 16.07 7.38
CA SER A 133 -13.81 16.56 6.02
C SER A 133 -14.84 15.92 5.11
N THR A 134 -15.78 16.75 4.66
CA THR A 134 -16.78 16.37 3.66
C THR A 134 -16.14 15.89 2.36
N GLU A 135 -15.00 16.45 1.98
CA GLU A 135 -14.25 16.09 0.77
C GLU A 135 -13.70 14.67 0.85
N LEU A 136 -13.11 14.29 1.98
CA LEU A 136 -12.60 12.93 2.20
C LEU A 136 -13.74 11.91 2.26
N ILE A 137 -14.85 12.27 2.91
CA ILE A 137 -16.06 11.44 2.97
C ILE A 137 -16.60 11.22 1.56
N ASN A 138 -16.83 12.30 0.80
CA ASN A 138 -17.35 12.25 -0.56
C ASN A 138 -16.41 11.47 -1.49
N ALA A 139 -15.09 11.61 -1.33
CA ALA A 139 -14.13 10.84 -2.11
C ALA A 139 -14.21 9.32 -1.82
N GLN A 140 -14.42 8.93 -0.56
CA GLN A 140 -14.61 7.53 -0.18
C GLN A 140 -15.95 6.99 -0.71
N GLN A 141 -17.02 7.78 -0.57
CA GLN A 141 -18.36 7.46 -1.03
C GLN A 141 -18.45 7.31 -2.54
N ALA A 142 -17.88 8.26 -3.30
CA ALA A 142 -17.80 8.19 -4.76
C ALA A 142 -17.05 6.93 -5.21
N ARG A 143 -15.94 6.59 -4.55
CA ARG A 143 -15.23 5.33 -4.81
C ARG A 143 -16.12 4.12 -4.52
N ARG A 144 -16.84 4.11 -3.41
CA ARG A 144 -17.72 3.00 -3.00
C ARG A 144 -18.86 2.81 -4.01
N ALA A 145 -19.50 3.89 -4.43
CA ALA A 145 -20.54 3.89 -5.46
C ALA A 145 -20.01 3.36 -6.79
N LEU A 146 -18.85 3.87 -7.25
CA LEU A 146 -18.24 3.44 -8.50
C LEU A 146 -17.88 1.95 -8.50
N ASP A 147 -17.25 1.47 -7.42
CA ASP A 147 -16.88 0.05 -7.30
C ASP A 147 -18.13 -0.85 -7.24
N TYR A 148 -19.21 -0.40 -6.58
CA TYR A 148 -20.51 -1.08 -6.57
C TYR A 148 -21.13 -1.16 -7.97
N LEU A 149 -21.24 -0.03 -8.68
CA LEU A 149 -21.86 0.04 -10.01
C LEU A 149 -21.11 -0.82 -11.04
N VAL A 150 -19.77 -0.78 -11.03
CA VAL A 150 -18.96 -1.62 -11.92
C VAL A 150 -19.15 -3.10 -11.59
N GLY A 151 -19.06 -3.47 -10.31
CA GLY A 151 -19.19 -4.86 -9.89
C GLY A 151 -20.58 -5.43 -10.19
N PHE A 152 -21.62 -4.69 -9.84
CA PHE A 152 -23.02 -5.11 -10.01
C PHE A 152 -23.40 -5.23 -11.49
N ASN A 153 -22.99 -4.29 -12.34
CA ASN A 153 -23.37 -4.30 -13.75
C ASN A 153 -22.54 -5.29 -14.60
N LEU A 154 -21.24 -5.45 -14.31
CA LEU A 154 -20.36 -6.28 -15.16
C LEU A 154 -20.24 -7.74 -14.71
N SER A 155 -20.36 -8.06 -13.41
CA SER A 155 -20.21 -9.44 -12.95
C SER A 155 -21.25 -10.41 -13.55
N PRO A 156 -22.54 -10.05 -13.69
CA PRO A 156 -23.53 -10.90 -14.36
C PRO A 156 -23.18 -11.22 -15.82
N LEU A 157 -22.57 -10.26 -16.53
CA LEU A 157 -22.09 -10.48 -17.89
C LEU A 157 -20.95 -11.51 -17.92
N LEU A 158 -19.98 -11.40 -17.00
CA LEU A 158 -18.90 -12.38 -16.86
C LEU A 158 -19.44 -13.78 -16.54
N TRP A 159 -20.50 -13.89 -15.73
CA TRP A 159 -21.12 -15.17 -15.40
C TRP A 159 -21.77 -15.82 -16.62
N LYS A 160 -22.42 -15.02 -17.47
CA LYS A 160 -23.07 -15.49 -18.69
C LYS A 160 -22.08 -15.87 -19.79
N LYS A 161 -20.94 -15.16 -19.86
CA LYS A 161 -19.97 -15.29 -20.96
C LYS A 161 -18.76 -16.18 -20.65
N ILE A 162 -18.39 -16.34 -19.38
CA ILE A 162 -17.18 -17.05 -18.97
C ILE A 162 -17.50 -18.15 -17.95
N ARG A 163 -17.77 -17.76 -16.70
CA ARG A 163 -18.06 -18.70 -15.60
C ARG A 163 -18.79 -18.01 -14.46
N ARG A 164 -19.79 -18.69 -13.87
CA ARG A 164 -20.46 -18.22 -12.65
C ARG A 164 -19.46 -18.04 -11.50
N GLY A 165 -19.65 -16.98 -10.72
CA GLY A 165 -18.84 -16.68 -9.53
C GLY A 165 -17.62 -15.79 -9.79
N LEU A 166 -17.40 -15.33 -11.03
CA LEU A 166 -16.36 -14.34 -11.32
C LEU A 166 -16.75 -12.94 -10.86
N SER A 167 -15.79 -12.14 -10.39
CA SER A 167 -16.00 -10.75 -10.04
C SER A 167 -15.42 -9.81 -11.09
N ALA A 168 -16.17 -8.78 -11.47
CA ALA A 168 -15.64 -7.64 -12.19
C ALA A 168 -15.22 -6.57 -11.17
N GLY A 169 -14.03 -6.00 -11.34
CA GLY A 169 -13.55 -4.93 -10.47
C GLY A 169 -12.75 -3.92 -11.25
N ARG A 170 -13.07 -2.64 -11.08
CA ARG A 170 -12.45 -1.53 -11.83
C ARG A 170 -10.91 -1.50 -11.73
N VAL A 171 -10.35 -1.91 -10.59
CA VAL A 171 -8.89 -1.98 -10.37
C VAL A 171 -8.34 -3.39 -10.56
N GLN A 172 -9.11 -4.43 -10.19
CA GLN A 172 -8.70 -5.82 -10.34
C GLN A 172 -8.53 -6.23 -11.82
N THR A 173 -9.46 -5.81 -12.68
CA THR A 173 -9.46 -6.20 -14.10
C THR A 173 -8.26 -5.63 -14.85
N PRO A 174 -7.89 -4.34 -14.74
CA PRO A 174 -6.64 -3.83 -15.34
C PRO A 174 -5.37 -4.49 -14.78
N ALA A 175 -5.32 -4.78 -13.48
CA ALA A 175 -4.17 -5.46 -12.89
C ALA A 175 -3.99 -6.89 -13.46
N LEU A 176 -5.09 -7.63 -13.62
CA LEU A 176 -5.08 -8.93 -14.30
C LEU A 176 -4.66 -8.78 -15.75
N ARG A 177 -5.17 -7.76 -16.46
CA ARG A 177 -4.78 -7.47 -17.84
C ARG A 177 -3.27 -7.26 -17.99
N MET A 178 -2.63 -6.50 -17.09
CA MET A 178 -1.17 -6.30 -17.13
C MET A 178 -0.38 -7.61 -17.04
N ILE A 179 -0.86 -8.57 -16.24
CA ILE A 179 -0.24 -9.90 -16.10
C ILE A 179 -0.45 -10.70 -17.39
N VAL A 180 -1.66 -10.72 -17.92
CA VAL A 180 -2.00 -11.44 -19.16
C VAL A 180 -1.23 -10.88 -20.36
N GLU A 181 -1.12 -9.55 -20.48
CA GLU A 181 -0.35 -8.92 -21.56
C GLU A 181 1.13 -9.29 -21.48
N ARG A 182 1.72 -9.33 -20.29
CA ARG A 182 3.09 -9.82 -20.10
C ARG A 182 3.24 -11.30 -20.49
N GLU A 183 2.28 -12.15 -20.14
CA GLU A 183 2.34 -13.57 -20.51
C GLU A 183 2.25 -13.74 -22.03
N ILE A 184 1.37 -12.99 -22.69
CA ILE A 184 1.27 -12.98 -24.16
C ILE A 184 2.58 -12.49 -24.81
N GLU A 185 3.25 -11.50 -24.23
CA GLU A 185 4.59 -11.06 -24.68
C GLU A 185 5.62 -12.19 -24.57
N ILE A 186 5.58 -12.98 -23.49
CA ILE A 186 6.48 -14.13 -23.26
C ILE A 186 6.16 -15.27 -24.25
N GLU A 187 4.89 -15.61 -24.45
CA GLU A 187 4.48 -16.67 -25.38
C GLU A 187 4.81 -16.32 -26.85
N LYS A 188 4.75 -15.04 -27.21
CA LYS A 188 5.13 -14.55 -28.55
C LYS A 188 6.63 -14.31 -28.70
N PHE A 189 7.42 -14.45 -27.63
CA PHE A 189 8.85 -14.25 -27.70
C PHE A 189 9.48 -15.38 -28.51
N GLU A 190 10.05 -15.06 -29.67
CA GLU A 190 10.84 -15.98 -30.47
C GLU A 190 12.31 -15.88 -30.05
N PRO A 191 12.87 -16.88 -29.34
CA PRO A 191 14.27 -16.83 -28.91
C PRO A 191 15.18 -16.82 -30.13
N ARG A 192 16.16 -15.91 -30.12
CA ARG A 192 17.20 -15.83 -31.15
C ARG A 192 18.53 -16.16 -30.53
N GLU A 193 19.19 -17.17 -31.07
CA GLU A 193 20.52 -17.57 -30.65
C GLU A 193 21.55 -16.49 -31.02
N TYR A 194 22.50 -16.25 -30.12
CA TYR A 194 23.63 -15.36 -30.33
C TYR A 194 24.78 -15.72 -29.42
N TRP A 195 25.99 -15.33 -29.82
CA TRP A 195 27.22 -15.59 -29.08
C TRP A 195 27.84 -14.28 -28.60
N THR A 196 28.39 -14.32 -27.40
CA THR A 196 29.31 -13.30 -26.90
C THR A 196 30.68 -13.93 -26.70
N LEU A 197 31.72 -13.25 -27.15
CA LEU A 197 33.09 -13.68 -26.95
C LEU A 197 33.66 -12.98 -25.72
N GLU A 198 34.14 -13.79 -24.77
CA GLU A 198 34.78 -13.34 -23.54
C GLU A 198 36.18 -13.93 -23.46
N SER A 199 37.11 -13.18 -22.85
CA SER A 199 38.49 -13.59 -22.63
C SER A 199 38.84 -13.45 -21.17
N ASP A 200 39.40 -14.50 -20.60
CA ASP A 200 40.10 -14.45 -19.32
C ASP A 200 41.45 -13.75 -19.52
N LEU A 201 41.70 -12.70 -18.76
CA LEU A 201 42.91 -11.89 -18.84
C LEU A 201 43.53 -11.75 -17.45
N SER A 202 44.85 -11.63 -17.42
CA SER A 202 45.59 -11.39 -16.19
C SER A 202 46.56 -10.22 -16.36
N ARG A 203 46.67 -9.39 -15.33
CA ARG A 203 47.68 -8.33 -15.24
C ARG A 203 48.08 -8.14 -13.78
N ASP A 204 49.37 -8.16 -13.49
CA ASP A 204 49.92 -7.98 -12.13
C ASP A 204 49.23 -8.92 -11.11
N ASP A 205 49.11 -10.22 -11.47
CA ASP A 205 48.44 -11.29 -10.71
C ASP A 205 46.97 -11.01 -10.37
N LYS A 206 46.29 -10.18 -11.18
CA LYS A 206 44.86 -9.92 -11.08
C LYS A 206 44.15 -10.40 -12.33
N ASP A 207 43.29 -11.39 -12.13
CA ASP A 207 42.47 -11.94 -13.18
C ASP A 207 41.17 -11.14 -13.35
N PHE A 208 40.76 -10.96 -14.60
CA PHE A 208 39.51 -10.31 -14.95
C PHE A 208 39.01 -10.80 -16.31
N ILE A 209 37.70 -10.70 -16.52
CA ILE A 209 37.05 -11.06 -17.79
C ILE A 209 36.89 -9.79 -18.65
N ALA A 210 37.29 -9.88 -19.91
CA ALA A 210 36.98 -8.88 -20.92
C ALA A 210 35.99 -9.46 -21.93
N ARG A 211 35.01 -8.66 -22.35
CA ARG A 211 34.08 -9.00 -23.43
C ARG A 211 34.47 -8.29 -24.72
N LEU A 212 34.44 -9.00 -25.84
CA LEU A 212 34.63 -8.43 -27.16
C LEU A 212 33.51 -7.42 -27.46
N THR A 213 33.89 -6.20 -27.84
CA THR A 213 32.93 -5.13 -28.17
C THR A 213 32.98 -4.67 -29.62
N GLN A 214 34.04 -5.02 -30.34
CA GLN A 214 34.27 -4.64 -31.73
C GLN A 214 35.02 -5.76 -32.44
N LEU A 215 34.66 -6.06 -33.69
CA LEU A 215 35.32 -7.03 -34.55
C LEU A 215 35.36 -6.47 -35.98
N HIS A 216 36.51 -6.60 -36.66
CA HIS A 216 36.73 -6.02 -38.01
C HIS A 216 36.38 -4.52 -38.13
N GLY A 217 36.60 -3.74 -37.06
CA GLY A 217 36.25 -2.31 -37.04
C GLY A 217 34.77 -2.02 -36.80
N GLU A 218 33.89 -3.03 -36.71
CA GLU A 218 32.47 -2.85 -36.43
C GLU A 218 32.11 -3.15 -34.98
N LYS A 219 31.30 -2.26 -34.38
CA LYS A 219 30.82 -2.45 -33.02
C LYS A 219 29.81 -3.60 -32.97
N LEU A 220 30.11 -4.59 -32.14
CA LEU A 220 29.21 -5.73 -31.95
C LEU A 220 27.95 -5.31 -31.20
N LYS A 221 26.82 -5.78 -31.70
CA LYS A 221 25.49 -5.72 -31.07
C LYS A 221 25.11 -7.15 -30.64
N GLN A 222 23.99 -7.28 -29.93
CA GLN A 222 23.53 -8.56 -29.40
C GLN A 222 23.45 -9.68 -30.47
N PHE A 223 23.01 -9.37 -31.69
CA PHE A 223 22.86 -10.35 -32.78
C PHE A 223 23.91 -10.19 -33.88
N SER A 224 25.13 -9.75 -33.54
CA SER A 224 26.22 -9.66 -34.51
C SER A 224 26.87 -11.02 -34.81
N ILE A 225 26.85 -11.94 -33.85
CA ILE A 225 27.34 -13.32 -34.00
C ILE A 225 26.18 -14.25 -33.66
N THR A 226 25.68 -14.97 -34.65
CA THR A 226 24.39 -15.70 -34.57
C THR A 226 24.52 -17.18 -34.91
N ASP A 227 25.74 -17.70 -35.00
CA ASP A 227 26.00 -19.13 -35.17
C ASP A 227 27.36 -19.53 -34.55
N ASP A 228 27.49 -20.81 -34.22
CA ASP A 228 28.69 -21.36 -33.59
C ASP A 228 29.94 -21.26 -34.50
N SER A 229 29.76 -21.41 -35.81
CA SER A 229 30.85 -21.36 -36.78
C SER A 229 31.46 -19.96 -36.85
N SER A 230 30.63 -18.91 -36.92
CA SER A 230 31.10 -17.52 -36.91
C SER A 230 31.74 -17.14 -35.56
N ALA A 231 31.20 -17.64 -34.45
CA ALA A 231 31.81 -17.46 -33.13
C ALA A 231 33.19 -18.11 -33.02
N ASN A 232 33.33 -19.36 -33.46
CA ASN A 232 34.60 -20.10 -33.43
C ASN A 232 35.63 -19.48 -34.37
N LYS A 233 35.22 -19.07 -35.58
CA LYS A 233 36.10 -18.36 -36.51
C LYS A 233 36.63 -17.05 -35.91
N ALA A 234 35.75 -16.24 -35.33
CA ALA A 234 36.15 -15.00 -34.69
C ALA A 234 37.09 -15.25 -33.49
N ARG A 235 36.83 -16.30 -32.70
CA ARG A 235 37.72 -16.72 -31.60
C ARG A 235 39.10 -17.11 -32.11
N GLU A 236 39.20 -17.94 -33.13
CA GLU A 236 40.48 -18.38 -33.70
C GLU A 236 41.28 -17.21 -34.26
N GLU A 237 40.62 -16.30 -34.99
CA GLU A 237 41.24 -15.09 -35.51
C GLU A 237 41.79 -14.19 -34.38
N LEU A 238 41.01 -13.99 -33.32
CA LEU A 238 41.43 -13.18 -32.17
C LEU A 238 42.58 -13.82 -31.41
N LEU A 239 42.58 -15.14 -31.21
CA LEU A 239 43.68 -15.85 -30.56
C LEU A 239 44.96 -15.74 -31.38
N ALA A 240 44.87 -15.92 -32.70
CA ALA A 240 45.99 -15.78 -33.61
C ALA A 240 46.53 -14.34 -33.64
N ALA A 241 45.65 -13.34 -33.65
CA ALA A 241 46.04 -11.93 -33.65
C ALA A 241 46.62 -11.46 -32.31
N ALA A 242 46.15 -12.01 -31.19
CA ALA A 242 46.63 -11.67 -29.85
C ALA A 242 48.01 -12.28 -29.52
N ASP A 243 48.34 -13.45 -30.06
CA ASP A 243 49.58 -14.18 -29.73
C ASP A 243 49.81 -14.29 -28.20
N GLY A 244 48.72 -14.61 -27.48
CA GLY A 244 48.71 -14.73 -26.02
C GLY A 244 48.75 -13.42 -25.22
N LYS A 245 48.72 -12.24 -25.86
CA LYS A 245 48.74 -10.93 -25.17
C LYS A 245 47.80 -9.92 -25.83
N LEU A 246 47.12 -9.09 -25.02
CA LEU A 246 46.33 -7.96 -25.52
C LEU A 246 46.95 -6.64 -25.09
N VAL A 247 46.77 -5.61 -25.93
CA VAL A 247 47.26 -4.25 -25.66
C VAL A 247 46.10 -3.40 -25.12
N VAL A 248 46.34 -2.71 -24.01
CA VAL A 248 45.38 -1.76 -23.46
C VAL A 248 45.42 -0.47 -24.28
N GLU A 249 44.39 -0.22 -25.07
CA GLU A 249 44.28 0.99 -25.89
C GLU A 249 43.88 2.22 -25.05
N LYS A 250 42.97 2.07 -24.09
CA LYS A 250 42.42 3.18 -23.31
C LYS A 250 42.01 2.77 -21.91
N VAL A 251 42.34 3.60 -20.91
CA VAL A 251 41.84 3.48 -19.53
C VAL A 251 41.13 4.77 -19.13
N GLU A 252 39.87 4.67 -18.72
CA GLU A 252 39.09 5.80 -18.26
C GLU A 252 38.65 5.59 -16.80
N LYS A 253 38.95 6.56 -15.92
CA LYS A 253 38.52 6.55 -14.52
C LYS A 253 37.48 7.64 -14.30
N LYS A 254 36.30 7.27 -13.81
CA LYS A 254 35.21 8.20 -13.51
C LYS A 254 34.75 8.05 -12.07
N GLN A 255 34.65 9.16 -11.35
CA GLN A 255 34.01 9.20 -10.04
C GLN A 255 32.49 9.14 -10.21
N ARG A 256 31.82 8.23 -9.51
CA ARG A 256 30.35 8.17 -9.44
C ARG A 256 29.89 8.45 -8.02
N LYS A 257 28.96 9.39 -7.85
CA LYS A 257 28.27 9.64 -6.59
C LYS A 257 26.96 8.85 -6.57
N ARG A 258 26.63 8.21 -5.45
CA ARG A 258 25.36 7.52 -5.22
C ARG A 258 24.66 8.19 -4.05
N ASN A 259 23.50 8.77 -4.30
CA ASN A 259 22.67 9.37 -3.26
C ASN A 259 21.92 8.27 -2.48
N PRO A 260 21.63 8.49 -1.18
CA PRO A 260 20.77 7.61 -0.41
C PRO A 260 19.36 7.56 -1.00
N THR A 261 18.67 6.45 -0.77
CA THR A 261 17.26 6.32 -1.15
C THR A 261 16.38 7.17 -0.24
N ALA A 262 15.26 7.66 -0.76
CA ALA A 262 14.26 8.36 0.03
C ALA A 262 13.68 7.45 1.13
N PRO A 263 13.07 8.04 2.19
CA PRO A 263 12.27 7.31 3.16
C PRO A 263 11.15 6.49 2.50
N PHE A 264 10.64 5.49 3.23
CA PHE A 264 9.63 4.59 2.70
C PHE A 264 8.26 5.25 2.53
N THR A 265 7.70 5.07 1.34
CA THR A 265 6.26 5.14 1.06
C THR A 265 5.66 3.73 1.12
N THR A 266 4.32 3.63 1.03
CA THR A 266 3.62 2.33 0.98
C THR A 266 4.17 1.43 -0.14
N SER A 267 4.38 1.99 -1.34
CA SER A 267 4.78 1.21 -2.52
C SER A 267 6.24 0.77 -2.44
N THR A 268 7.14 1.64 -1.98
CA THR A 268 8.57 1.32 -1.84
C THR A 268 8.82 0.35 -0.68
N LEU A 269 8.06 0.45 0.42
CA LEU A 269 8.08 -0.51 1.51
C LEU A 269 7.67 -1.92 1.03
N GLN A 270 6.57 -2.03 0.28
CA GLN A 270 6.10 -3.30 -0.25
C GLN A 270 7.11 -3.93 -1.22
N GLN A 271 7.69 -3.12 -2.12
CA GLN A 271 8.71 -3.59 -3.06
C GLN A 271 9.97 -4.10 -2.35
N GLU A 272 10.50 -3.34 -1.40
CA GLU A 272 11.71 -3.74 -0.68
C GLU A 272 11.47 -4.92 0.27
N ALA A 273 10.29 -5.01 0.91
CA ALA A 273 9.92 -6.17 1.72
C ALA A 273 9.77 -7.44 0.88
N SER A 274 9.23 -7.35 -0.33
CA SER A 274 9.19 -8.47 -1.28
C SER A 274 10.61 -8.89 -1.68
N ARG A 275 11.43 -7.93 -2.11
CA ARG A 275 12.79 -8.19 -2.62
C ARG A 275 13.76 -8.70 -1.55
N LYS A 276 13.71 -8.17 -0.33
CA LYS A 276 14.68 -8.48 0.74
C LYS A 276 14.19 -9.52 1.73
N LEU A 277 12.89 -9.59 1.99
CA LEU A 277 12.32 -10.45 3.04
C LEU A 277 11.40 -11.54 2.48
N GLY A 278 11.14 -11.57 1.17
CA GLY A 278 10.21 -12.52 0.55
C GLY A 278 8.76 -12.33 1.00
N PHE A 279 8.38 -11.14 1.48
CA PHE A 279 7.03 -10.88 1.97
C PHE A 279 6.08 -10.56 0.81
N THR A 280 4.88 -11.15 0.84
CA THR A 280 3.78 -10.69 -0.01
C THR A 280 3.32 -9.30 0.44
N ALA A 281 2.74 -8.52 -0.47
CA ALA A 281 2.20 -7.19 -0.13
C ALA A 281 1.22 -7.25 1.06
N SER A 282 0.35 -8.28 1.11
CA SER A 282 -0.57 -8.48 2.23
C SER A 282 0.15 -8.74 3.56
N ARG A 283 1.21 -9.56 3.56
CA ARG A 283 2.01 -9.82 4.76
C ARG A 283 2.71 -8.54 5.23
N THR A 284 3.32 -7.79 4.32
CA THR A 284 3.98 -6.52 4.63
C THR A 284 3.01 -5.54 5.30
N MET A 285 1.83 -5.34 4.71
CA MET A 285 0.84 -4.39 5.28
C MET A 285 0.29 -4.86 6.62
N ARG A 286 0.13 -6.18 6.83
CA ARG A 286 -0.31 -6.72 8.13
C ARG A 286 0.71 -6.46 9.24
N VAL A 287 1.99 -6.71 8.96
CA VAL A 287 3.07 -6.43 9.90
C VAL A 287 3.16 -4.93 10.17
N ALA A 288 3.14 -4.10 9.12
CA ALA A 288 3.18 -2.66 9.27
C ALA A 288 1.99 -2.11 10.10
N GLN A 289 0.78 -2.64 9.90
CA GLN A 289 -0.37 -2.29 10.75
C GLN A 289 -0.09 -2.59 12.23
N GLN A 290 0.45 -3.76 12.55
CA GLN A 290 0.77 -4.14 13.94
C GLN A 290 1.85 -3.21 14.54
N LEU A 291 2.87 -2.87 13.76
CA LEU A 291 3.92 -1.94 14.19
C LEU A 291 3.35 -0.53 14.43
N TYR A 292 2.40 -0.07 13.61
CA TYR A 292 1.76 1.24 13.77
C TYR A 292 0.78 1.29 14.96
N GLU A 293 -0.11 0.30 15.09
CA GLU A 293 -1.14 0.27 16.14
C GLU A 293 -0.58 0.03 17.55
N GLY A 294 0.54 -0.65 17.61
CA GLY A 294 1.32 -0.90 18.81
C GLY A 294 1.54 -2.39 19.05
N MET A 295 2.76 -2.71 19.48
CA MET A 295 3.14 -4.05 19.94
C MET A 295 3.57 -4.02 21.40
N GLU A 296 3.39 -5.12 22.10
CA GLU A 296 3.86 -5.30 23.47
C GLU A 296 5.36 -5.61 23.48
N ILE A 297 6.14 -4.74 24.12
CA ILE A 297 7.61 -4.81 24.20
C ILE A 297 7.99 -4.50 25.63
N GLY A 298 8.62 -5.46 26.32
CA GLY A 298 9.09 -5.25 27.71
C GLY A 298 7.97 -4.90 28.70
N GLY A 299 6.74 -5.35 28.45
CA GLY A 299 5.56 -5.04 29.29
C GLY A 299 4.84 -3.73 28.92
N ASP A 300 5.34 -2.99 27.93
CA ASP A 300 4.73 -1.76 27.44
C ASP A 300 4.22 -1.89 25.99
N THR A 301 3.01 -1.43 25.71
CA THR A 301 2.50 -1.30 24.34
C THR A 301 2.93 0.03 23.75
N ALA A 302 3.63 0.00 22.61
CA ALA A 302 4.10 1.19 21.90
C ALA A 302 3.97 1.04 20.37
N GLY A 303 3.58 2.12 19.69
CA GLY A 303 3.67 2.23 18.24
C GLY A 303 5.13 2.42 17.82
N LEU A 304 5.58 1.66 16.82
CA LEU A 304 6.98 1.58 16.39
C LEU A 304 7.27 2.29 15.07
N ILE A 305 6.24 2.61 14.28
CA ILE A 305 6.37 3.30 13.00
C ILE A 305 5.26 4.33 12.84
N THR A 306 5.44 5.26 11.91
CA THR A 306 4.39 6.17 11.44
C THR A 306 3.39 5.43 10.55
N TYR A 307 2.31 6.12 10.15
CA TYR A 307 1.22 5.54 9.39
C TYR A 307 1.68 4.94 8.06
N MET A 308 1.45 3.64 7.89
CA MET A 308 2.00 2.83 6.79
C MET A 308 1.28 3.01 5.44
N ARG A 309 0.17 3.75 5.39
CA ARG A 309 -0.55 4.08 4.14
C ARG A 309 -0.29 5.54 3.77
N THR A 310 0.90 5.78 3.22
CA THR A 310 1.39 7.09 2.81
C THR A 310 2.04 7.04 1.43
N ASP A 311 1.91 8.12 0.68
CA ASP A 311 2.64 8.44 -0.55
C ASP A 311 3.72 9.52 -0.33
N SER A 312 3.81 10.08 0.87
CA SER A 312 4.81 11.09 1.25
C SER A 312 6.13 10.45 1.65
N VAL A 313 7.22 11.08 1.21
CA VAL A 313 8.61 10.80 1.64
C VAL A 313 9.11 11.80 2.69
N THR A 314 8.23 12.70 3.14
CA THR A 314 8.59 13.80 4.04
C THR A 314 8.78 13.27 5.46
N LEU A 315 9.85 13.72 6.12
CA LEU A 315 10.10 13.49 7.54
C LEU A 315 9.76 14.75 8.33
N SER A 316 9.26 14.58 9.55
CA SER A 316 9.14 15.70 10.49
C SER A 316 10.53 16.16 10.94
N GLN A 317 10.62 17.35 11.54
CA GLN A 317 11.89 17.84 12.10
C GLN A 317 12.41 16.98 13.25
N ASP A 318 11.52 16.27 13.94
CA ASP A 318 11.82 15.42 15.09
C ASP A 318 12.23 13.99 14.70
N ALA A 319 12.21 13.64 13.41
CA ALA A 319 12.44 12.29 12.88
C ALA A 319 13.90 12.00 12.45
#